data_AF-A0A846TZP7-F1
#
_entry.id   AF-A0A846TZP7-F1
#
_cell.length_a   1.000
_cell.length_b   1.000
_cell.length_c   1.000
_cell.angle_alpha   90.00
_cell.angle_beta   90.00
_cell.angle_gamma   90.00
#
_symmetry.space_group_name_H-M   'P 1'
#
loop_
_entity.id
_entity.type
_entity.pdbx_description
1 polymer ?
#
loop_
_entity_poly.entity_id
_entity_poly.type
_entity_poly.pdbx_seq_one_letter_code
_entity_poly.pdbx_strand_id
1 'polypeptide(L)'
;MQYPASASYRNNPRVPLNAIIDKAQGPSEPASAIVKGKVEDLWDRRVSHYKATTGRDPVYVIVDVSDDAMHSVQLAPMVKRKLGEGFSRDSGNVMQHIATSNGKSNWLLSRAFLVSDPGTKGWLFQALREGARQCGSIAEATRAILIEHYASQANPRCDRVELVWSPSMDHVFARVVMKDGAMVIHDQWINPEAFLAEDGRFSSADGLIVESSWSPGDPLPQRWEDLKQQAKDAGPILDGELRAAWRCLVGDGTPQDLIAYARRKIIFGHLLDRIESDCLLTENQAAERGLQPNERIVYHHGGRYYANDVVAESSLRRVNDPAFPKLHLHQARWELDVEAAIARRDLQTLTPLLQRTDVREWFPERHRNLCLGAVNMALCGPLDERNMALIAELYSNAVDAPTATQMQTMLRMRMIDDALKNRDTLALTSWLNTQSIAASADQGSRWLMMACTHLDVRGVKRLLKAGAQFGTSHGLENGLILAIEAGGAEMVKLLLKRGACALRPNVVGLVAWDFAQQMLRSAHAAGGDVVRQQEVAALVCGHAVAQAIALQPADRALLETMKAGIDNEALSDELTRAMQRLGDSTRVGQTPDVEMIGETAADSAQEELQ
;
A
#
# COMPACT_ATOMS: atom_id res chain seq x y z
N MET A 1 -31.70 -2.66 38.63
CA MET A 1 -33.04 -2.01 38.54
C MET A 1 -33.88 -2.91 37.65
N GLN A 2 -34.96 -3.49 38.17
CA GLN A 2 -35.95 -4.19 37.34
C GLN A 2 -36.83 -3.12 36.67
N TYR A 3 -37.00 -3.22 35.36
CA TYR A 3 -38.01 -2.42 34.66
C TYR A 3 -39.38 -2.72 35.25
N PRO A 4 -40.30 -1.74 35.36
CA PRO A 4 -41.69 -2.04 35.74
C PRO A 4 -42.24 -3.15 34.85
N ALA A 5 -43.08 -4.02 35.42
CA ALA A 5 -43.66 -5.18 34.74
C ALA A 5 -44.07 -4.81 33.30
N SER A 6 -43.53 -5.54 32.31
CA SER A 6 -43.62 -5.20 30.89
C SER A 6 -45.02 -4.73 30.51
N ALA A 7 -45.16 -3.47 30.10
CA ALA A 7 -46.44 -2.94 29.65
C ALA A 7 -46.95 -3.82 28.50
N SER A 8 -48.14 -4.40 28.66
CA SER A 8 -48.81 -5.10 27.57
C SER A 8 -49.46 -4.08 26.65
N TYR A 9 -49.18 -4.12 25.34
CA TYR A 9 -49.78 -3.21 24.37
C TYR A 9 -51.12 -3.71 23.82
N ARG A 10 -51.69 -4.79 24.39
CA ARG A 10 -52.96 -5.36 23.93
C ARG A 10 -54.08 -4.33 23.97
N ASN A 11 -54.08 -3.45 24.96
CA ASN A 11 -55.15 -2.47 25.17
C ASN A 11 -54.90 -1.12 24.48
N ASN A 12 -53.75 -0.94 23.84
CA ASN A 12 -53.39 0.33 23.22
C ASN A 12 -54.17 0.56 21.91
N PRO A 13 -54.51 1.81 21.55
CA PRO A 13 -55.15 2.12 20.28
C PRO A 13 -54.29 1.73 19.08
N ARG A 14 -54.93 1.30 18.00
CA ARG A 14 -54.30 0.90 16.74
C ARG A 14 -54.77 1.78 15.59
N VAL A 15 -53.85 2.24 14.77
CA VAL A 15 -54.15 3.10 13.62
C VAL A 15 -53.38 2.66 12.37
N PRO A 16 -53.97 2.79 11.17
CA PRO A 16 -53.30 2.42 9.92
C PRO A 16 -52.20 3.44 9.53
N LEU A 17 -51.27 3.03 8.67
CA LEU A 17 -50.15 3.85 8.18
C LEU A 17 -50.57 5.24 7.67
N ASN A 18 -51.62 5.31 6.86
CA ASN A 18 -52.12 6.56 6.28
C ASN A 18 -52.62 7.57 7.32
N ALA A 19 -52.93 7.14 8.55
CA ALA A 19 -53.32 8.05 9.62
C ALA A 19 -52.11 8.73 10.30
N ILE A 20 -50.92 8.14 10.16
CA ILE A 20 -49.71 8.49 10.91
C ILE A 20 -48.61 9.08 10.03
N ILE A 21 -48.40 8.57 8.81
CA ILE A 21 -47.18 8.83 8.03
C ILE A 21 -46.84 10.31 7.82
N ASP A 22 -47.86 11.16 7.59
CA ASP A 22 -47.67 12.61 7.38
C ASP A 22 -47.56 13.40 8.68
N LYS A 23 -47.98 12.82 9.81
CA LYS A 23 -48.05 13.47 11.12
C LYS A 23 -46.90 13.09 12.04
N ALA A 24 -46.38 11.86 11.89
CA ALA A 24 -45.29 11.36 12.70
C ALA A 24 -43.96 11.93 12.25
N GLN A 25 -43.21 12.40 13.23
CA GLN A 25 -41.77 12.56 13.10
C GLN A 25 -41.11 11.18 13.17
N GLY A 26 -39.91 11.12 12.62
CA GLY A 26 -39.07 9.95 12.69
C GLY A 26 -37.64 10.36 13.04
N PRO A 27 -36.73 9.39 13.13
CA PRO A 27 -35.34 9.66 13.47
C PRO A 27 -34.55 10.33 12.32
N SER A 28 -35.17 10.45 11.14
CA SER A 28 -34.62 11.13 9.97
C SER A 28 -35.63 12.14 9.43
N GLU A 29 -35.19 13.38 9.24
CA GLU A 29 -35.96 14.38 8.50
C GLU A 29 -35.71 14.24 7.00
N PRO A 30 -36.73 14.40 6.15
CA PRO A 30 -36.54 14.59 4.72
C PRO A 30 -35.54 15.71 4.43
N ALA A 31 -34.71 15.53 3.41
CA ALA A 31 -33.77 16.56 3.01
C ALA A 31 -34.52 17.83 2.55
N SER A 32 -34.04 19.00 2.96
CA SER A 32 -34.60 20.29 2.55
C SER A 32 -33.48 21.27 2.20
N ALA A 33 -33.77 22.23 1.32
CA ALA A 33 -32.83 23.25 0.86
C ALA A 33 -33.46 24.64 0.93
N ILE A 34 -32.67 25.66 1.24
CA ILE A 34 -33.14 27.05 1.18
C ILE A 34 -32.97 27.57 -0.24
N VAL A 35 -34.05 27.62 -1.01
CA VAL A 35 -34.09 28.18 -2.37
C VAL A 35 -34.72 29.57 -2.27
N LYS A 36 -33.92 30.61 -2.52
CA LYS A 36 -34.36 32.03 -2.48
C LYS A 36 -35.01 32.43 -1.14
N GLY A 37 -34.45 31.97 -0.02
CA GLY A 37 -34.95 32.28 1.32
C GLY A 37 -36.18 31.48 1.75
N LYS A 38 -36.65 30.51 0.93
CA LYS A 38 -37.69 29.56 1.31
C LYS A 38 -37.11 28.17 1.48
N VAL A 39 -37.52 27.45 2.53
CA VAL A 39 -37.22 26.03 2.68
C VAL A 39 -38.06 25.27 1.67
N GLU A 40 -37.42 24.64 0.69
CA GLU A 40 -38.01 23.69 -0.24
C GLU A 40 -37.63 22.28 0.19
N ASP A 41 -38.63 21.43 0.43
CA ASP A 41 -38.40 20.01 0.64
C ASP A 41 -37.88 19.41 -0.67
N LEU A 42 -36.71 18.77 -0.59
CA LEU A 42 -36.19 17.98 -1.69
C LEU A 42 -37.10 16.75 -1.85
N TRP A 43 -37.10 16.10 -3.01
CA TRP A 43 -38.01 15.01 -3.43
C TRP A 43 -38.06 13.75 -2.52
N ASP A 44 -37.46 13.81 -1.34
CA ASP A 44 -37.36 12.75 -0.34
C ASP A 44 -38.67 12.64 0.48
N ARG A 45 -39.31 11.47 0.42
CA ARG A 45 -40.62 11.24 1.06
C ARG A 45 -40.46 10.56 2.41
N ARG A 46 -41.41 10.78 3.31
CA ARG A 46 -41.55 9.93 4.50
C ARG A 46 -42.20 8.61 4.11
N VAL A 47 -41.59 7.51 4.53
CA VAL A 47 -42.05 6.15 4.26
C VAL A 47 -41.97 5.30 5.51
N SER A 48 -42.75 4.23 5.58
CA SER A 48 -42.58 3.19 6.60
C SER A 48 -41.43 2.27 6.20
N HIS A 49 -40.46 2.10 7.11
CA HIS A 49 -39.36 1.15 6.96
C HIS A 49 -39.89 -0.28 6.81
N TYR A 50 -40.86 -0.68 7.63
CA TYR A 50 -41.51 -1.98 7.53
C TYR A 50 -42.19 -2.19 6.17
N LYS A 51 -42.93 -1.19 5.67
CA LYS A 51 -43.57 -1.30 4.36
C LYS A 51 -42.55 -1.42 3.24
N ALA A 52 -41.49 -0.63 3.29
CA ALA A 52 -40.47 -0.64 2.26
C ALA A 52 -39.67 -1.95 2.24
N THR A 53 -39.48 -2.58 3.39
CA THR A 53 -38.73 -3.85 3.52
C THR A 53 -39.60 -5.09 3.26
N THR A 54 -40.86 -5.09 3.67
CA THR A 54 -41.75 -6.26 3.59
C THR A 54 -42.80 -6.18 2.49
N GLY A 55 -43.03 -5.01 1.92
CA GLY A 55 -44.14 -4.73 1.00
C GLY A 55 -45.52 -4.66 1.67
N ARG A 56 -45.61 -4.79 3.00
CA ARG A 56 -46.87 -4.84 3.76
C ARG A 56 -47.11 -3.55 4.54
N ASP A 57 -48.36 -3.11 4.63
CA ASP A 57 -48.71 -1.96 5.45
C ASP A 57 -48.58 -2.29 6.96
N PRO A 58 -47.87 -1.45 7.75
CA PRO A 58 -47.84 -1.60 9.20
C PRO A 58 -49.16 -1.11 9.81
N VAL A 59 -49.43 -1.61 11.02
CA VAL A 59 -50.42 -1.05 11.95
C VAL A 59 -49.65 -0.38 13.08
N TYR A 60 -49.95 0.87 13.41
CA TYR A 60 -49.27 1.55 14.50
C TYR A 60 -50.05 1.42 15.81
N VAL A 61 -49.35 1.00 16.86
CA VAL A 61 -49.86 0.92 18.23
C VAL A 61 -49.44 2.19 18.96
N ILE A 62 -50.42 2.96 19.41
CA ILE A 62 -50.21 4.27 20.03
C ILE A 62 -49.81 4.08 21.50
N VAL A 63 -48.67 4.65 21.87
CA VAL A 63 -48.17 4.71 23.25
C VAL A 63 -48.16 6.16 23.69
N ASP A 64 -49.03 6.51 24.63
CA ASP A 64 -49.03 7.84 25.23
C ASP A 64 -47.81 8.00 26.14
N VAL A 65 -47.11 9.11 25.96
CA VAL A 65 -45.91 9.45 26.74
C VAL A 65 -46.04 10.84 27.35
N SER A 66 -45.19 11.18 28.31
CA SER A 66 -45.12 12.53 28.85
C SER A 66 -44.54 13.53 27.85
N ASP A 67 -44.76 14.84 28.08
CA ASP A 67 -44.15 15.89 27.25
C ASP A 67 -42.62 15.84 27.31
N ASP A 68 -42.06 15.44 28.45
CA ASP A 68 -40.62 15.30 28.66
C ASP A 68 -40.06 14.12 27.86
N ALA A 69 -40.68 12.93 27.94
CA ALA A 69 -40.28 11.78 27.15
C ALA A 69 -40.44 12.05 25.64
N MET A 70 -41.55 12.66 25.23
CA MET A 70 -41.79 13.08 23.84
C MET A 70 -40.70 14.04 23.36
N HIS A 71 -40.36 15.05 24.16
CA HIS A 71 -39.30 15.98 23.82
C HIS A 71 -37.97 15.27 23.59
N SER A 72 -37.60 14.33 24.47
CA SER A 72 -36.36 13.58 24.35
C SER A 72 -36.32 12.70 23.09
N VAL A 73 -37.38 11.96 22.74
CA VAL A 73 -37.39 11.16 21.49
C VAL A 73 -37.30 12.03 20.24
N GLN A 74 -37.90 13.22 20.26
CA GLN A 74 -37.83 14.20 19.17
C GLN A 74 -36.44 14.82 18.99
N LEU A 75 -35.48 14.58 19.91
CA LEU A 75 -34.08 15.01 19.72
C LEU A 75 -33.30 14.11 18.77
N ALA A 76 -33.79 12.91 18.41
CA ALA A 76 -33.05 11.97 17.56
C ALA A 76 -32.54 12.57 16.24
N PRO A 77 -33.33 13.34 15.46
CA PRO A 77 -32.84 13.98 14.23
C PRO A 77 -31.72 15.01 14.47
N MET A 78 -31.79 15.75 15.58
CA MET A 78 -30.74 16.69 15.98
C MET A 78 -29.46 15.94 16.31
N VAL A 79 -29.55 14.89 17.12
CA VAL A 79 -28.39 14.05 17.49
C VAL A 79 -27.77 13.43 16.25
N LYS A 80 -28.56 12.82 15.36
CA LYS A 80 -28.10 12.26 14.09
C LYS A 80 -27.32 13.28 13.26
N ARG A 81 -27.86 14.49 13.11
CA ARG A 81 -27.24 15.59 12.35
C ARG A 81 -25.89 15.96 12.94
N LYS A 82 -25.83 16.12 14.27
CA LYS A 82 -24.59 16.42 15.01
C LYS A 82 -23.55 15.32 14.91
N LEU A 83 -23.94 14.05 15.03
CA LEU A 83 -23.03 12.91 14.83
C LEU A 83 -22.44 12.88 13.43
N GLY A 84 -23.25 13.18 12.41
CA GLY A 84 -22.81 13.25 11.01
C GLY A 84 -21.79 14.34 10.69
N GLU A 85 -21.56 15.29 11.61
CA GLU A 85 -20.51 16.30 11.50
C GLU A 85 -19.13 15.77 11.91
N GLY A 86 -19.07 14.70 12.73
CA GLY A 86 -17.82 14.17 13.29
C GLY A 86 -17.48 12.74 12.87
N PHE A 87 -18.46 11.95 12.41
CA PHE A 87 -18.26 10.54 12.07
C PHE A 87 -18.51 10.24 10.59
N SER A 88 -17.83 9.20 10.10
CA SER A 88 -18.20 8.55 8.85
C SER A 88 -19.65 8.09 8.90
N ARG A 89 -20.32 8.13 7.74
CA ARG A 89 -21.66 7.56 7.58
C ARG A 89 -21.67 6.05 7.84
N ASP A 90 -20.54 5.37 7.59
CA ASP A 90 -20.43 3.92 7.66
C ASP A 90 -19.70 3.46 8.94
N SER A 91 -20.35 2.59 9.72
CA SER A 91 -19.80 1.92 10.91
C SER A 91 -18.69 0.94 10.57
N GLY A 92 -17.68 0.86 11.44
CA GLY A 92 -16.50 0.04 11.23
C GLY A 92 -16.63 -1.43 11.64
N ASN A 93 -17.65 -1.78 12.43
CA ASN A 93 -17.84 -3.14 12.94
C ASN A 93 -19.18 -3.79 12.49
N VAL A 94 -19.91 -3.15 11.56
CA VAL A 94 -21.19 -3.65 11.02
C VAL A 94 -20.99 -4.13 9.60
N MET A 95 -21.27 -5.42 9.33
CA MET A 95 -21.03 -6.09 8.04
C MET A 95 -21.66 -5.42 6.81
N GLN A 96 -22.68 -4.58 6.96
CA GLN A 96 -23.27 -3.84 5.84
C GLN A 96 -22.52 -2.52 5.55
N HIS A 97 -21.99 -1.87 6.58
CA HIS A 97 -21.23 -0.63 6.49
C HIS A 97 -19.79 -0.91 6.09
N ILE A 98 -19.26 -1.94 6.73
CA ILE A 98 -18.24 -2.83 6.20
C ILE A 98 -18.82 -3.57 5.00
N ALA A 99 -19.42 -2.95 3.98
CA ALA A 99 -19.73 -3.50 2.63
C ALA A 99 -19.86 -2.32 1.70
N THR A 100 -20.62 -1.35 2.16
CA THR A 100 -20.84 -0.09 1.47
C THR A 100 -19.56 0.76 1.33
N SER A 101 -18.66 0.77 2.33
CA SER A 101 -17.42 1.58 2.29
C SER A 101 -16.15 0.89 1.75
N ASN A 102 -16.28 -0.28 1.11
CA ASN A 102 -15.17 -1.09 0.55
C ASN A 102 -13.86 -1.18 1.39
N GLY A 103 -13.84 -1.89 2.52
CA GLY A 103 -12.69 -1.99 3.43
C GLY A 103 -12.58 -0.85 4.46
N LYS A 104 -13.01 0.36 4.09
CA LYS A 104 -12.58 1.59 4.75
C LYS A 104 -13.11 1.77 6.18
N SER A 105 -14.39 1.53 6.47
CA SER A 105 -14.92 1.75 7.81
C SER A 105 -14.26 0.85 8.88
N ASN A 106 -14.06 -0.45 8.60
CA ASN A 106 -13.38 -1.38 9.52
C ASN A 106 -11.90 -1.01 9.70
N TRP A 107 -11.29 -0.53 8.63
CA TRP A 107 -9.94 -0.03 8.64
C TRP A 107 -9.78 1.21 9.54
N LEU A 108 -10.65 2.22 9.40
CA LEU A 108 -10.66 3.42 10.27
C LEU A 108 -10.86 3.04 11.74
N LEU A 109 -11.77 2.11 12.00
CA LEU A 109 -12.01 1.59 13.34
C LEU A 109 -10.77 0.89 13.92
N SER A 110 -10.07 0.12 13.10
CA SER A 110 -8.81 -0.53 13.50
C SER A 110 -7.74 0.49 13.85
N ARG A 111 -7.61 1.61 13.11
CA ARG A 111 -6.66 2.69 13.47
C ARG A 111 -6.95 3.27 14.84
N ALA A 112 -8.21 3.62 15.09
CA ALA A 112 -8.62 4.16 16.38
C ALA A 112 -8.29 3.19 17.54
N PHE A 113 -8.58 1.89 17.38
CA PHE A 113 -8.28 0.85 18.39
C PHE A 113 -6.80 0.71 18.69
N LEU A 114 -5.93 0.94 17.71
CA LEU A 114 -4.49 0.80 17.89
C LEU A 114 -3.83 1.98 18.59
N VAL A 115 -4.54 3.09 18.78
CA VAL A 115 -4.08 4.23 19.59
C VAL A 115 -4.66 4.17 20.99
N SER A 116 -5.96 3.88 21.10
CA SER A 116 -6.69 3.88 22.37
C SER A 116 -7.56 2.64 22.49
N ASP A 117 -7.51 1.97 23.64
CA ASP A 117 -8.42 0.85 23.89
C ASP A 117 -9.86 1.36 24.04
N PRO A 118 -10.88 0.63 23.56
CA PRO A 118 -12.27 1.04 23.76
C PRO A 118 -12.59 1.18 25.25
N GLY A 119 -13.35 2.23 25.59
CA GLY A 119 -13.72 2.53 26.99
C GLY A 119 -12.64 3.27 27.80
N THR A 120 -11.48 3.58 27.21
CA THR A 120 -10.46 4.42 27.86
C THR A 120 -10.71 5.91 27.60
N LYS A 121 -10.24 6.77 28.52
CA LYS A 121 -10.25 8.22 28.34
C LYS A 121 -9.45 8.57 27.06
N GLY A 122 -10.15 9.12 26.06
CA GLY A 122 -9.57 9.46 24.76
C GLY A 122 -10.06 8.62 23.59
N TRP A 123 -10.81 7.53 23.84
CA TRP A 123 -11.39 6.72 22.77
C TRP A 123 -12.25 7.54 21.79
N LEU A 124 -13.22 8.31 22.31
CA LEU A 124 -14.06 9.16 21.48
C LEU A 124 -13.25 10.17 20.65
N PHE A 125 -12.20 10.75 21.23
CA PHE A 125 -11.31 11.68 20.52
C PHE A 125 -10.60 11.00 19.34
N GLN A 126 -10.01 9.81 19.54
CA GLN A 126 -9.36 9.08 18.45
C GLN A 126 -10.35 8.58 17.40
N ALA A 127 -11.54 8.15 17.83
CA ALA A 127 -12.62 7.78 16.92
C ALA A 127 -13.06 8.96 16.04
N LEU A 128 -13.12 10.18 16.58
CA LEU A 128 -13.43 11.39 15.82
C LEU A 128 -12.33 11.77 14.82
N ARG A 129 -11.05 11.62 15.19
CA ARG A 129 -9.92 11.90 14.28
C ARG A 129 -9.98 11.06 13.00
N GLU A 130 -10.38 9.80 13.12
CA GLU A 130 -10.54 8.88 11.99
C GLU A 130 -11.97 8.88 11.42
N GLY A 131 -12.93 9.57 12.05
CA GLY A 131 -14.35 9.39 11.74
C GLY A 131 -14.83 7.94 11.92
N ALA A 132 -14.17 7.16 12.77
CA ALA A 132 -14.47 5.75 13.04
C ALA A 132 -15.73 5.61 13.90
N ARG A 133 -16.67 4.77 13.44
CA ARG A 133 -17.98 4.59 14.06
C ARG A 133 -18.14 3.19 14.65
N GLN A 134 -18.35 3.14 15.96
CA GLN A 134 -18.66 1.94 16.76
C GLN A 134 -19.72 2.33 17.82
N CYS A 135 -20.46 1.37 18.38
CA CYS A 135 -21.42 1.61 19.45
C CYS A 135 -20.88 2.49 20.58
N GLY A 136 -19.70 2.18 21.12
CA GLY A 136 -19.09 2.95 22.21
C GLY A 136 -18.83 4.41 21.87
N SER A 137 -18.16 4.69 20.73
CA SER A 137 -17.87 6.08 20.34
C SER A 137 -19.15 6.86 20.02
N ILE A 138 -20.13 6.22 19.38
CA ILE A 138 -21.40 6.86 19.06
C ILE A 138 -22.24 7.13 20.30
N ALA A 139 -22.30 6.21 21.25
CA ALA A 139 -23.04 6.39 22.49
C ALA A 139 -22.43 7.51 23.34
N GLU A 140 -21.09 7.56 23.42
CA GLU A 140 -20.39 8.62 24.14
C GLU A 140 -20.60 10.00 23.48
N ALA A 141 -20.50 10.08 22.15
CA ALA A 141 -20.82 11.29 21.40
C ALA A 141 -22.29 11.72 21.54
N THR A 142 -23.22 10.77 21.43
CA THR A 142 -24.66 10.99 21.62
C THR A 142 -24.92 11.59 23.00
N ARG A 143 -24.33 11.02 24.04
CA ARG A 143 -24.42 11.55 25.40
C ARG A 143 -23.83 12.95 25.49
N ALA A 144 -22.66 13.22 24.91
CA ALA A 144 -22.06 14.56 24.94
C ALA A 144 -22.99 15.62 24.29
N ILE A 145 -23.59 15.29 23.14
CA ILE A 145 -24.56 16.14 22.44
C ILE A 145 -25.80 16.40 23.30
N LEU A 146 -26.35 15.35 23.94
CA LEU A 146 -27.52 15.47 24.81
C LEU A 146 -27.21 16.28 26.07
N ILE A 147 -26.05 16.07 26.71
CA ILE A 147 -25.60 16.85 27.86
C ILE A 147 -25.49 18.33 27.49
N GLU A 148 -24.83 18.67 26.38
CA GLU A 148 -24.71 20.07 25.94
C GLU A 148 -26.09 20.68 25.65
N HIS A 149 -26.98 19.92 25.02
CA HIS A 149 -28.37 20.35 24.79
C HIS A 149 -29.09 20.66 26.10
N TYR A 150 -29.12 19.72 27.05
CA TYR A 150 -29.84 19.91 28.31
C TYR A 150 -29.19 20.96 29.22
N ALA A 151 -27.86 21.01 29.28
CA ALA A 151 -27.14 22.02 30.06
C ALA A 151 -27.36 23.46 29.57
N SER A 152 -27.69 23.63 28.28
CA SER A 152 -28.03 24.95 27.72
C SER A 152 -29.42 25.46 28.11
N GLN A 153 -30.27 24.60 28.68
CA GLN A 153 -31.64 24.96 29.07
C GLN A 153 -31.65 25.59 30.46
N ALA A 154 -32.42 26.67 30.63
CA ALA A 154 -32.62 27.30 31.94
C ALA A 154 -33.32 26.38 32.96
N ASN A 155 -34.20 25.49 32.47
CA ASN A 155 -34.86 24.46 33.27
C ASN A 155 -34.81 23.13 32.50
N PRO A 156 -33.74 22.35 32.64
CA PRO A 156 -33.56 21.11 31.90
C PRO A 156 -34.71 20.14 32.17
N ARG A 157 -35.24 19.51 31.11
CA ARG A 157 -36.37 18.56 31.19
C ARG A 157 -35.97 17.17 31.69
N CYS A 158 -34.68 16.85 31.73
CA CYS A 158 -34.17 15.58 32.24
C CYS A 158 -33.74 15.67 33.72
N ASP A 159 -33.67 14.52 34.36
CA ASP A 159 -33.03 14.30 35.67
C ASP A 159 -31.53 13.99 35.49
N ARG A 160 -31.20 13.14 34.51
CA ARG A 160 -29.82 12.80 34.18
C ARG A 160 -29.66 12.20 32.78
N VAL A 161 -28.44 12.24 32.27
CA VAL A 161 -28.00 11.59 31.04
C VAL A 161 -26.89 10.60 31.36
N GLU A 162 -27.11 9.35 31.01
CA GLU A 162 -26.25 8.21 31.36
C GLU A 162 -25.64 7.58 30.11
N LEU A 163 -24.41 7.08 30.25
CA LEU A 163 -23.81 6.12 29.33
C LEU A 163 -24.01 4.72 29.91
N VAL A 164 -24.65 3.84 29.15
CA VAL A 164 -25.04 2.52 29.63
C VAL A 164 -24.41 1.45 28.75
N TRP A 165 -23.76 0.48 29.37
CA TRP A 165 -23.22 -0.71 28.71
C TRP A 165 -24.05 -1.94 29.10
N SER A 166 -24.36 -2.77 28.11
CA SER A 166 -24.98 -4.08 28.28
C SER A 166 -23.94 -5.16 27.93
N PRO A 167 -23.35 -5.84 28.94
CA PRO A 167 -22.40 -6.92 28.69
C PRO A 167 -23.03 -8.10 27.95
N SER A 168 -24.29 -8.44 28.29
CA SER A 168 -25.02 -9.55 27.68
C SER A 168 -25.32 -9.33 26.19
N MET A 169 -25.46 -8.07 25.78
CA MET A 169 -25.71 -7.67 24.38
C MET A 169 -24.45 -7.12 23.70
N ASP A 170 -23.32 -7.05 24.41
CA ASP A 170 -22.06 -6.43 23.98
C ASP A 170 -22.26 -5.05 23.33
N HIS A 171 -23.05 -4.18 23.98
CA HIS A 171 -23.51 -2.93 23.36
C HIS A 171 -23.57 -1.74 24.31
N VAL A 172 -23.30 -0.54 23.79
CA VAL A 172 -23.27 0.72 24.56
C VAL A 172 -24.24 1.71 23.92
N PHE A 173 -25.04 2.39 24.75
CA PHE A 173 -26.01 3.40 24.31
C PHE A 173 -26.13 4.54 25.32
N ALA A 174 -26.71 5.66 24.90
CA ALA A 174 -27.03 6.77 25.78
C ALA A 174 -28.47 6.63 26.31
N ARG A 175 -28.68 6.93 27.59
CA ARG A 175 -29.99 6.91 28.23
C ARG A 175 -30.27 8.25 28.89
N VAL A 176 -31.42 8.85 28.59
CA VAL A 176 -31.90 10.06 29.28
C VAL A 176 -32.98 9.62 30.26
N VAL A 177 -32.78 9.92 31.54
CA VAL A 177 -33.80 9.73 32.57
C VAL A 177 -34.53 11.06 32.73
N MET A 178 -35.84 11.04 32.47
CA MET A 178 -36.70 12.20 32.58
C MET A 178 -37.12 12.45 34.04
N LYS A 179 -37.63 13.65 34.34
CA LYS A 179 -38.03 14.02 35.71
C LYS A 179 -39.20 13.19 36.27
N ASP A 180 -40.04 12.66 35.39
CA ASP A 180 -41.13 11.75 35.73
C ASP A 180 -40.69 10.28 35.87
N GLY A 181 -39.40 10.00 35.71
CA GLY A 181 -38.82 8.66 35.78
C GLY A 181 -38.83 7.89 34.46
N ALA A 182 -39.44 8.43 33.39
CA ALA A 182 -39.38 7.81 32.07
C ALA A 182 -37.92 7.73 31.60
N MET A 183 -37.56 6.65 30.91
CA MET A 183 -36.21 6.44 30.41
C MET A 183 -36.24 6.39 28.89
N VAL A 184 -35.58 7.33 28.23
CA VAL A 184 -35.46 7.37 26.77
C VAL A 184 -34.06 6.91 26.38
N ILE A 185 -33.97 5.82 25.64
CA ILE A 185 -32.73 5.35 25.03
C ILE A 185 -32.53 6.09 23.72
N HIS A 186 -31.32 6.61 23.53
CA HIS A 186 -30.83 7.15 22.27
C HIS A 186 -29.76 6.20 21.75
N ASP A 187 -30.12 5.41 20.75
CA ASP A 187 -29.19 4.57 20.01
C ASP A 187 -29.03 5.11 18.61
N GLN A 188 -27.81 5.42 18.24
CA GLN A 188 -27.52 6.10 16.97
C GLN A 188 -26.52 5.32 16.16
N TRP A 189 -26.32 4.03 16.43
CA TRP A 189 -25.21 3.28 15.86
C TRP A 189 -25.45 2.79 14.42
N ILE A 190 -26.52 2.04 14.17
CA ILE A 190 -26.85 1.53 12.83
C ILE A 190 -27.84 2.49 12.18
N ASN A 191 -29.03 2.56 12.77
CA ASN A 191 -30.02 3.57 12.48
C ASN A 191 -30.13 4.53 13.68
N PRO A 192 -30.42 5.81 13.41
CA PRO A 192 -30.81 6.72 14.46
C PRO A 192 -32.13 6.25 15.04
N GLU A 193 -32.18 6.01 16.34
CA GLU A 193 -33.33 5.48 17.06
C GLU A 193 -33.43 6.20 18.41
N ALA A 194 -34.67 6.53 18.77
CA ALA A 194 -34.98 6.95 20.14
C ALA A 194 -36.28 6.31 20.57
N PHE A 195 -36.25 5.65 21.73
CA PHE A 195 -37.37 4.85 22.22
C PHE A 195 -37.37 4.80 23.75
N LEU A 196 -38.54 4.54 24.33
CA LEU A 196 -38.61 4.25 25.76
C LEU A 196 -37.84 2.98 26.07
N ALA A 197 -37.13 2.93 27.18
CA ALA A 197 -36.25 1.81 27.52
C ALA A 197 -36.97 0.47 27.55
N GLU A 198 -38.25 0.47 27.96
CA GLU A 198 -39.12 -0.68 27.87
C GLU A 198 -39.30 -1.14 26.43
N ASP A 199 -39.45 -0.27 25.44
CA ASP A 199 -39.77 -0.63 24.04
C ASP A 199 -38.54 -1.07 23.22
N GLY A 200 -37.37 -1.12 23.85
CA GLY A 200 -36.15 -1.66 23.24
C GLY A 200 -35.90 -3.11 23.64
N ARG A 201 -35.08 -3.82 22.86
CA ARG A 201 -34.65 -5.18 23.21
C ARG A 201 -33.82 -5.24 24.50
N PHE A 202 -33.26 -4.12 24.93
CA PHE A 202 -32.48 -4.00 26.18
C PHE A 202 -33.34 -4.05 27.44
N SER A 203 -34.66 -3.96 27.31
CA SER A 203 -35.60 -4.06 28.43
C SER A 203 -35.56 -5.41 29.15
N SER A 204 -35.14 -6.48 28.46
CA SER A 204 -34.93 -7.81 29.05
C SER A 204 -33.44 -8.14 29.24
N ALA A 205 -32.54 -7.16 29.08
CA ALA A 205 -31.11 -7.40 29.26
C ALA A 205 -30.77 -7.40 30.75
N ASP A 206 -30.21 -8.51 31.21
CA ASP A 206 -29.64 -8.59 32.55
C ASP A 206 -28.31 -7.83 32.63
N GLY A 207 -28.06 -7.20 33.78
CA GLY A 207 -26.76 -6.64 34.11
C GLY A 207 -26.39 -5.35 33.37
N LEU A 208 -27.34 -4.46 33.08
CA LEU A 208 -27.03 -3.13 32.56
C LEU A 208 -26.13 -2.34 33.53
N ILE A 209 -25.00 -1.86 33.03
CA ILE A 209 -23.99 -1.11 33.80
C ILE A 209 -24.08 0.37 33.39
N VAL A 210 -24.23 1.27 34.36
CA VAL A 210 -24.09 2.71 34.13
C VAL A 210 -22.62 3.07 34.27
N GLU A 211 -21.95 3.27 33.14
CA GLU A 211 -20.52 3.62 33.08
C GLU A 211 -20.27 5.03 33.62
N SER A 212 -21.17 5.95 33.31
CA SER A 212 -21.12 7.32 33.83
C SER A 212 -22.46 8.03 33.68
N SER A 213 -22.66 9.05 34.51
CA SER A 213 -23.88 9.86 34.57
C SER A 213 -23.52 11.34 34.60
N TRP A 214 -24.42 12.19 34.12
CA TRP A 214 -24.41 13.63 34.28
C TRP A 214 -25.81 14.10 34.65
N SER A 215 -25.91 14.97 35.66
CA SER A 215 -27.15 15.62 36.06
C SER A 215 -27.09 17.13 35.85
N PRO A 216 -28.23 17.80 35.62
CA PRO A 216 -28.30 19.26 35.62
C PRO A 216 -27.64 19.87 36.87
N GLY A 217 -26.67 20.76 36.65
CA GLY A 217 -25.87 21.39 37.71
C GLY A 217 -24.46 20.79 37.85
N ASP A 218 -24.22 19.59 37.33
CA ASP A 218 -22.88 19.03 37.25
C ASP A 218 -22.03 19.80 36.23
N PRO A 219 -20.71 19.92 36.46
CA PRO A 219 -19.79 20.48 35.46
C PRO A 219 -19.94 19.77 34.11
N LEU A 220 -19.98 20.54 33.03
CA LEU A 220 -19.97 20.00 31.68
C LEU A 220 -18.66 19.20 31.47
N PRO A 221 -18.73 17.88 31.19
CA PRO A 221 -17.53 17.07 31.05
C PRO A 221 -16.62 17.56 29.91
N GLN A 222 -17.22 17.78 28.74
CA GLN A 222 -16.60 18.38 27.56
C GLN A 222 -17.71 18.78 26.58
N ARG A 223 -17.55 19.91 25.88
CA ARG A 223 -18.51 20.33 24.83
C ARG A 223 -18.27 19.54 23.55
N TRP A 224 -19.34 19.18 22.86
CA TRP A 224 -19.27 18.42 21.62
C TRP A 224 -18.53 19.20 20.53
N GLU A 225 -18.81 20.51 20.41
CA GLU A 225 -18.15 21.38 19.44
C GLU A 225 -16.64 21.48 19.67
N ASP A 226 -16.23 21.65 20.93
CA ASP A 226 -14.81 21.75 21.29
C ASP A 226 -14.08 20.43 21.02
N LEU A 227 -14.70 19.29 21.35
CA LEU A 227 -14.12 17.98 21.11
C LEU A 227 -13.94 17.69 19.61
N LYS A 228 -14.94 18.00 18.78
CA LYS A 228 -14.82 17.89 17.32
C LYS A 228 -13.72 18.79 16.78
N GLN A 229 -13.66 20.04 17.23
CA GLN A 229 -12.67 20.99 16.75
C GLN A 229 -11.26 20.53 17.13
N GLN A 230 -11.06 20.06 18.37
CA GLN A 230 -9.79 19.47 18.81
C GLN A 230 -9.38 18.26 17.96
N ALA A 231 -10.32 17.35 17.67
CA ALA A 231 -10.04 16.18 16.83
C ALA A 231 -9.68 16.61 15.39
N LYS A 232 -10.39 17.59 14.84
CA LYS A 232 -10.10 18.16 13.51
C LYS A 232 -8.73 18.83 13.46
N ASP A 233 -8.38 19.61 14.48
CA ASP A 233 -7.10 20.31 14.59
C ASP A 233 -5.93 19.33 14.75
N ALA A 234 -6.15 18.19 15.42
CA ALA A 234 -5.17 17.12 15.54
C ALA A 234 -4.96 16.33 14.23
N GLY A 235 -5.87 16.46 13.26
CA GLY A 235 -5.82 15.71 12.00
C GLY A 235 -6.09 14.21 12.17
N PRO A 236 -5.98 13.42 11.07
CA PRO A 236 -6.09 11.95 11.15
C PRO A 236 -4.99 11.38 12.05
N ILE A 237 -5.17 10.15 12.54
CA ILE A 237 -4.10 9.48 13.29
C ILE A 237 -2.93 9.29 12.32
N LEU A 238 -1.71 9.55 12.79
CA LEU A 238 -0.50 9.32 12.02
C LEU A 238 0.09 7.95 12.36
N ASP A 239 0.82 7.34 11.43
CA ASP A 239 1.41 6.01 11.65
C ASP A 239 2.43 5.99 12.81
N GLY A 240 3.07 7.13 13.08
CA GLY A 240 3.93 7.30 14.26
C GLY A 240 3.20 7.20 15.60
N GLU A 241 1.89 7.45 15.63
CA GLU A 241 1.06 7.39 16.83
C GLU A 241 0.54 5.97 17.12
N LEU A 242 0.52 5.09 16.13
CA LEU A 242 0.08 3.71 16.32
C LEU A 242 1.08 2.96 17.22
N ARG A 243 0.55 2.10 18.11
CA ARG A 243 1.36 1.21 18.96
C ARG A 243 2.33 0.38 18.10
N ALA A 244 3.61 0.35 18.49
CA ALA A 244 4.71 -0.17 17.65
C ALA A 244 4.50 -1.61 17.14
N ALA A 245 3.89 -2.48 17.95
CA ALA A 245 3.59 -3.86 17.56
C ALA A 245 2.56 -3.97 16.41
N TRP A 246 1.88 -2.87 16.06
CA TRP A 246 0.75 -2.86 15.13
C TRP A 246 0.88 -1.83 13.99
N ARG A 247 1.98 -1.07 13.93
CA ARG A 247 2.24 -0.06 12.87
C ARG A 247 2.19 -0.64 11.45
N CYS A 248 2.64 -1.88 11.27
CA CYS A 248 2.63 -2.56 9.97
C CYS A 248 1.24 -3.05 9.53
N LEU A 249 0.20 -2.88 10.36
CA LEU A 249 -1.07 -3.58 10.19
C LEU A 249 -2.19 -2.74 9.59
N VAL A 250 -2.02 -1.44 9.47
CA VAL A 250 -3.12 -0.57 9.01
C VAL A 250 -2.66 0.40 7.92
N GLY A 251 -1.45 0.98 7.95
CA GLY A 251 -0.98 1.88 6.87
C GLY A 251 -1.84 3.14 6.74
N ASP A 252 -1.92 3.82 5.60
CA ASP A 252 -2.61 5.11 5.39
C ASP A 252 -4.02 5.01 4.76
N GLY A 253 -4.45 3.80 4.41
CA GLY A 253 -5.80 3.52 3.92
C GLY A 253 -5.91 3.61 2.41
N THR A 254 -4.76 3.63 1.73
CA THR A 254 -4.64 3.31 0.32
C THR A 254 -5.25 1.93 0.00
N PRO A 255 -5.65 1.69 -1.27
CA PRO A 255 -6.10 0.37 -1.71
C PRO A 255 -5.12 -0.76 -1.33
N GLN A 256 -3.81 -0.48 -1.36
CA GLN A 256 -2.74 -1.41 -0.98
C GLN A 256 -2.84 -1.79 0.50
N ASP A 257 -3.07 -0.82 1.37
CA ASP A 257 -3.20 -1.07 2.81
C ASP A 257 -4.49 -1.82 3.15
N LEU A 258 -5.59 -1.53 2.45
CA LEU A 258 -6.84 -2.28 2.59
C LEU A 258 -6.68 -3.74 2.15
N ILE A 259 -5.91 -4.02 1.08
CA ILE A 259 -5.59 -5.39 0.66
C ILE A 259 -4.68 -6.07 1.68
N ALA A 260 -3.63 -5.39 2.16
CA ALA A 260 -2.74 -5.93 3.17
C ALA A 260 -3.51 -6.26 4.46
N TYR A 261 -4.44 -5.38 4.85
CA TYR A 261 -5.35 -5.61 5.96
C TYR A 261 -6.25 -6.82 5.72
N ALA A 262 -6.86 -6.93 4.54
CA ALA A 262 -7.70 -8.07 4.16
C ALA A 262 -6.92 -9.40 4.19
N ARG A 263 -5.69 -9.44 3.66
CA ARG A 263 -4.79 -10.61 3.71
C ARG A 263 -4.59 -11.07 5.16
N ARG A 264 -4.33 -10.14 6.08
CA ARG A 264 -4.14 -10.45 7.50
C ARG A 264 -5.41 -10.98 8.15
N LYS A 265 -6.57 -10.36 7.88
CA LYS A 265 -7.87 -10.85 8.37
C LYS A 265 -8.12 -12.30 7.94
N ILE A 266 -7.78 -12.65 6.69
CA ILE A 266 -7.84 -14.03 6.18
C ILE A 266 -6.88 -14.95 6.93
N ILE A 267 -5.60 -14.55 7.09
CA ILE A 267 -4.57 -15.38 7.72
C ILE A 267 -4.86 -15.64 9.20
N PHE A 268 -5.24 -14.60 9.94
CA PHE A 268 -5.37 -14.66 11.40
C PHE A 268 -6.78 -15.02 11.87
N GLY A 269 -7.74 -15.23 10.95
CA GLY A 269 -9.09 -15.69 11.28
C GLY A 269 -9.82 -14.77 12.25
N HIS A 270 -9.64 -13.46 12.12
CA HIS A 270 -10.22 -12.50 13.06
C HIS A 270 -11.75 -12.58 13.08
N LEU A 271 -12.30 -12.27 14.26
CA LEU A 271 -13.71 -12.27 14.64
C LEU A 271 -14.67 -11.94 13.50
N LEU A 272 -15.75 -12.73 13.41
CA LEU A 272 -16.90 -12.42 12.58
C LEU A 272 -17.36 -10.99 12.91
N ASP A 273 -17.22 -10.09 11.94
CA ASP A 273 -17.79 -8.75 12.01
C ASP A 273 -19.30 -8.86 12.28
N ARG A 274 -19.85 -7.90 13.05
CA ARG A 274 -21.22 -8.04 13.55
C ARG A 274 -22.24 -7.91 12.42
N ILE A 275 -23.27 -8.73 12.45
CA ILE A 275 -24.43 -8.69 11.54
C ILE A 275 -25.62 -7.93 12.13
N GLU A 276 -25.37 -7.07 13.10
CA GLU A 276 -26.37 -6.60 14.07
C GLU A 276 -27.73 -6.22 13.50
N SER A 277 -28.73 -6.66 14.26
CA SER A 277 -30.11 -6.23 14.19
C SER A 277 -30.34 -4.96 15.00
N ASP A 278 -31.41 -4.27 14.61
CA ASP A 278 -32.10 -3.15 15.27
C ASP A 278 -32.17 -3.28 16.81
N CYS A 279 -32.18 -2.15 17.52
CA CYS A 279 -32.25 -2.08 18.99
C CYS A 279 -33.69 -2.12 19.53
N LEU A 280 -34.67 -2.10 18.62
CA LEU A 280 -36.06 -2.39 18.88
C LEU A 280 -36.29 -3.86 19.26
N LEU A 281 -37.48 -4.13 19.80
CA LEU A 281 -37.89 -5.47 20.23
C LEU A 281 -37.71 -6.51 19.11
N THR A 282 -37.15 -7.66 19.47
CA THR A 282 -37.23 -8.86 18.62
C THR A 282 -38.68 -9.30 18.42
N GLU A 283 -38.97 -10.09 17.38
CA GLU A 283 -40.33 -10.61 17.14
C GLU A 283 -40.90 -11.34 18.36
N ASN A 284 -40.07 -12.11 19.07
CA ASN A 284 -40.46 -12.81 20.29
C ASN A 284 -40.81 -11.83 21.43
N GLN A 285 -39.93 -10.85 21.70
CA GLN A 285 -40.19 -9.84 22.74
C GLN A 285 -41.42 -8.98 22.42
N ALA A 286 -41.63 -8.66 21.14
CA ALA A 286 -42.81 -7.94 20.67
C ALA A 286 -44.09 -8.77 20.90
N ALA A 287 -44.07 -10.05 20.54
CA ALA A 287 -45.19 -10.97 20.73
C ALA A 287 -45.53 -11.19 22.21
N GLU A 288 -44.52 -11.34 23.08
CA GLU A 288 -44.69 -11.44 24.53
C GLU A 288 -45.43 -10.24 25.12
N ARG A 289 -45.24 -9.06 24.51
CA ARG A 289 -45.92 -7.82 24.91
C ARG A 289 -47.25 -7.58 24.20
N GLY A 290 -47.64 -8.49 23.32
CA GLY A 290 -48.92 -8.49 22.62
C GLY A 290 -48.95 -7.67 21.33
N LEU A 291 -47.79 -7.42 20.72
CA LEU A 291 -47.72 -6.87 19.36
C LEU A 291 -47.83 -8.00 18.32
N GLN A 292 -48.53 -7.72 17.23
CA GLN A 292 -48.56 -8.56 16.04
C GLN A 292 -47.32 -8.32 15.16
N PRO A 293 -46.95 -9.26 14.26
CA PRO A 293 -45.75 -9.11 13.42
C PRO A 293 -45.70 -7.83 12.57
N ASN A 294 -46.86 -7.32 12.14
CA ASN A 294 -46.99 -6.08 11.37
C ASN A 294 -47.26 -4.83 12.23
N GLU A 295 -47.31 -4.96 13.55
CA GLU A 295 -47.56 -3.83 14.44
C GLU A 295 -46.26 -3.08 14.78
N ARG A 296 -46.30 -1.75 14.76
CA ARG A 296 -45.16 -0.87 15.06
C ARG A 296 -45.54 0.13 16.13
N ILE A 297 -44.61 0.50 17.01
CA ILE A 297 -44.87 1.46 18.09
C ILE A 297 -44.81 2.89 17.53
N VAL A 298 -45.77 3.73 17.92
CA VAL A 298 -45.73 5.19 17.74
C VAL A 298 -45.99 5.88 19.07
N TYR A 299 -45.10 6.80 19.43
CA TYR A 299 -45.28 7.64 20.62
C TYR A 299 -46.22 8.79 20.32
N HIS A 300 -47.05 9.14 21.28
CA HIS A 300 -48.01 10.23 21.19
C HIS A 300 -48.00 11.11 22.44
N HIS A 301 -48.04 12.43 22.22
CA HIS A 301 -48.28 13.41 23.27
C HIS A 301 -48.84 14.70 22.65
N GLY A 302 -49.98 15.18 23.14
CA GLY A 302 -50.54 16.48 22.74
C GLY A 302 -50.73 16.65 21.22
N GLY A 303 -51.10 15.58 20.50
CA GLY A 303 -51.27 15.58 19.04
C GLY A 303 -49.97 15.46 18.23
N ARG A 304 -48.81 15.35 18.89
CA ARG A 304 -47.52 15.05 18.25
C ARG A 304 -47.31 13.54 18.20
N TYR A 305 -46.70 13.06 17.13
CA TYR A 305 -46.38 11.65 16.93
C TYR A 305 -44.89 11.47 16.62
N TYR A 306 -44.28 10.40 17.14
CA TYR A 306 -42.94 9.97 16.79
C TYR A 306 -42.89 8.45 16.59
N ALA A 307 -42.33 7.98 15.48
CA ALA A 307 -42.14 6.56 15.21
C ALA A 307 -40.77 6.29 14.57
N ASN A 308 -40.00 5.34 15.13
CA ASN A 308 -38.73 4.90 14.53
C ASN A 308 -38.94 4.24 13.15
N ASP A 309 -40.13 3.66 12.90
CA ASP A 309 -40.49 3.08 11.61
C ASP A 309 -40.76 4.12 10.51
N VAL A 310 -41.04 5.38 10.86
CA VAL A 310 -41.24 6.45 9.88
C VAL A 310 -39.88 7.06 9.56
N VAL A 311 -39.39 6.89 8.34
CA VAL A 311 -38.06 7.33 7.94
C VAL A 311 -38.09 8.08 6.61
N ALA A 312 -37.02 8.81 6.30
CA ALA A 312 -36.82 9.37 4.97
C ALA A 312 -36.55 8.23 3.97
N GLU A 313 -37.19 8.24 2.81
CA GLU A 313 -37.00 7.23 1.76
C GLU A 313 -35.53 7.13 1.34
N SER A 314 -34.82 8.26 1.27
CA SER A 314 -33.39 8.31 0.99
C SER A 314 -32.51 7.59 2.03
N SER A 315 -33.02 7.37 3.25
CA SER A 315 -32.33 6.64 4.30
C SER A 315 -32.45 5.12 4.15
N LEU A 316 -33.39 4.65 3.34
CA LEU A 316 -33.59 3.23 3.06
C LEU A 316 -32.55 2.74 2.04
N ARG A 317 -31.41 2.28 2.53
CA ARG A 317 -30.43 1.60 1.68
C ARG A 317 -30.92 0.19 1.35
N ARG A 318 -31.22 -0.08 0.07
CA ARG A 318 -31.25 -1.46 -0.44
C ARG A 318 -29.82 -1.95 -0.60
N VAL A 319 -29.29 -2.60 0.44
CA VAL A 319 -28.04 -3.34 0.29
C VAL A 319 -28.40 -4.76 -0.11
N ASN A 320 -28.50 -4.96 -1.42
CA ASN A 320 -28.33 -6.30 -1.96
C ASN A 320 -26.83 -6.56 -2.07
N ASP A 321 -26.42 -7.74 -1.60
CA ASP A 321 -25.09 -8.34 -1.67
C ASP A 321 -24.15 -8.07 -0.46
N PRO A 322 -23.94 -9.07 0.43
CA PRO A 322 -23.09 -8.94 1.60
C PRO A 322 -21.65 -9.37 1.28
N ALA A 323 -20.69 -8.44 1.31
CA ALA A 323 -19.31 -8.64 1.80
C ALA A 323 -18.37 -7.50 1.37
N PHE A 324 -17.38 -7.22 2.21
CA PHE A 324 -16.51 -6.05 2.15
C PHE A 324 -15.04 -6.40 2.19
N PRO A 325 -14.45 -6.45 1.02
CA PRO A 325 -15.15 -6.40 -0.25
C PRO A 325 -14.74 -7.59 -1.07
N LYS A 326 -15.70 -8.17 -1.81
CA LYS A 326 -15.39 -9.21 -2.80
C LYS A 326 -14.14 -8.85 -3.59
N LEU A 327 -14.00 -7.57 -3.95
CA LEU A 327 -12.82 -7.05 -4.62
C LEU A 327 -11.48 -7.20 -3.84
N HIS A 328 -11.31 -6.55 -2.68
CA HIS A 328 -10.04 -6.62 -1.93
C HIS A 328 -9.81 -7.99 -1.29
N LEU A 329 -10.87 -8.72 -0.91
CA LEU A 329 -10.76 -10.10 -0.41
C LEU A 329 -10.41 -11.07 -1.53
N HIS A 330 -11.03 -10.98 -2.71
CA HIS A 330 -10.65 -11.80 -3.86
C HIS A 330 -9.22 -11.52 -4.28
N GLN A 331 -8.82 -10.25 -4.30
CA GLN A 331 -7.45 -9.85 -4.60
C GLN A 331 -6.46 -10.37 -3.55
N ALA A 332 -6.73 -10.14 -2.26
CA ALA A 332 -5.92 -10.65 -1.15
C ALA A 332 -5.79 -12.17 -1.18
N ARG A 333 -6.90 -12.87 -1.44
CA ARG A 333 -6.93 -14.33 -1.52
C ARG A 333 -6.14 -14.83 -2.72
N TRP A 334 -6.33 -14.21 -3.89
CA TRP A 334 -5.58 -14.52 -5.10
C TRP A 334 -4.07 -14.33 -4.88
N GLU A 335 -3.63 -13.22 -4.28
CA GLU A 335 -2.20 -13.01 -3.99
C GLU A 335 -1.64 -14.11 -3.09
N LEU A 336 -2.35 -14.49 -2.02
CA LEU A 336 -1.94 -15.55 -1.12
C LEU A 336 -1.87 -16.91 -1.82
N ASP A 337 -2.87 -17.23 -2.65
CA ASP A 337 -2.92 -18.50 -3.38
C ASP A 337 -1.80 -18.57 -4.44
N VAL A 338 -1.51 -17.46 -5.14
CA VAL A 338 -0.41 -17.39 -6.12
C VAL A 338 0.95 -17.49 -5.43
N GLU A 339 1.19 -16.72 -4.37
CA GLU A 339 2.44 -16.81 -3.58
C GLU A 339 2.65 -18.23 -3.05
N ALA A 340 1.59 -18.88 -2.55
CA ALA A 340 1.67 -20.25 -2.05
C ALA A 340 1.91 -21.29 -3.16
N ALA A 341 1.38 -21.07 -4.37
CA ALA A 341 1.65 -21.91 -5.54
C ALA A 341 3.11 -21.76 -6.02
N ILE A 342 3.62 -20.52 -6.06
CA ILE A 342 5.02 -20.21 -6.39
C ILE A 342 5.96 -20.88 -5.37
N ALA A 343 5.70 -20.70 -4.07
CA ALA A 343 6.53 -21.27 -3.01
C ALA A 343 6.58 -22.81 -3.07
N ARG A 344 5.45 -23.46 -3.44
CA ARG A 344 5.35 -24.91 -3.63
C ARG A 344 5.82 -25.40 -5.00
N ARG A 345 6.13 -24.49 -5.93
CA ARG A 345 6.42 -24.78 -7.34
C ARG A 345 5.31 -25.60 -8.02
N ASP A 346 4.06 -25.34 -7.65
CA ASP A 346 2.88 -26.03 -8.17
C ASP A 346 2.34 -25.28 -9.39
N LEU A 347 2.86 -25.64 -10.58
CA LEU A 347 2.44 -25.02 -11.85
C LEU A 347 0.97 -25.31 -12.17
N GLN A 348 0.46 -26.49 -11.77
CA GLN A 348 -0.92 -26.89 -12.03
C GLN A 348 -1.91 -25.98 -11.31
N THR A 349 -1.58 -25.54 -10.09
CA THR A 349 -2.36 -24.55 -9.35
C THR A 349 -2.06 -23.13 -9.82
N LEU A 350 -0.81 -22.82 -10.19
CA LEU A 350 -0.40 -21.47 -10.58
C LEU A 350 -1.05 -20.99 -11.89
N THR A 351 -1.06 -21.81 -12.94
CA THR A 351 -1.62 -21.46 -14.25
C THR A 351 -3.05 -20.91 -14.18
N PRO A 352 -4.03 -21.63 -13.61
CA PRO A 352 -5.40 -21.13 -13.54
C PRO A 352 -5.52 -19.88 -12.67
N LEU A 353 -4.68 -19.71 -11.65
CA LEU A 353 -4.67 -18.49 -10.83
C LEU A 353 -4.18 -17.27 -11.63
N LEU A 354 -3.14 -17.42 -12.46
CA LEU A 354 -2.62 -16.34 -13.29
C LEU A 354 -3.57 -15.99 -14.45
N GLN A 355 -4.41 -16.92 -14.89
CA GLN A 355 -5.38 -16.75 -15.99
C GLN A 355 -6.73 -16.16 -15.56
N ARG A 356 -6.95 -15.96 -14.26
CA ARG A 356 -8.17 -15.35 -13.72
C ARG A 356 -8.44 -13.97 -14.33
N THR A 357 -9.53 -13.86 -15.09
CA THR A 357 -9.91 -12.64 -15.80
C THR A 357 -10.31 -11.53 -14.85
N ASP A 358 -11.01 -11.86 -13.76
CA ASP A 358 -11.45 -10.89 -12.75
C ASP A 358 -10.28 -10.12 -12.13
N VAL A 359 -9.17 -10.79 -11.85
CA VAL A 359 -7.97 -10.14 -11.31
C VAL A 359 -7.21 -9.36 -12.38
N ARG A 360 -7.08 -9.90 -13.60
CA ARG A 360 -6.33 -9.22 -14.67
C ARG A 360 -7.01 -7.93 -15.12
N GLU A 361 -8.34 -7.91 -15.14
CA GLU A 361 -9.13 -6.73 -15.49
C GLU A 361 -9.16 -5.70 -14.36
N TRP A 362 -9.33 -6.15 -13.11
CA TRP A 362 -9.50 -5.22 -11.98
C TRP A 362 -8.16 -4.78 -11.35
N PHE A 363 -7.10 -5.57 -11.47
CA PHE A 363 -5.78 -5.35 -10.83
C PHE A 363 -4.58 -5.60 -11.74
N PRO A 364 -4.52 -5.03 -12.97
CA PRO A 364 -3.46 -5.34 -13.92
C PRO A 364 -2.06 -5.00 -13.41
N GLU A 365 -1.88 -3.83 -12.78
CA GLU A 365 -0.61 -3.43 -12.19
C GLU A 365 -0.17 -4.34 -11.05
N ARG A 366 -1.13 -4.94 -10.31
CA ARG A 366 -0.77 -5.82 -9.21
C ARG A 366 -0.40 -7.21 -9.70
N HIS A 367 -1.11 -7.71 -10.70
CA HIS A 367 -0.73 -8.91 -11.45
C HIS A 367 0.69 -8.76 -12.00
N ARG A 368 0.98 -7.65 -12.67
CA ARG A 368 2.31 -7.28 -13.15
C ARG A 368 3.36 -7.33 -12.04
N ASN A 369 3.15 -6.57 -10.96
CA ASN A 369 4.13 -6.46 -9.87
C ASN A 369 4.42 -7.81 -9.21
N LEU A 370 3.38 -8.62 -8.98
CA LEU A 370 3.54 -9.95 -8.40
C LEU A 370 4.34 -10.85 -9.34
N CYS A 371 3.99 -10.90 -10.62
CA CYS A 371 4.71 -11.75 -11.58
C CYS A 371 6.17 -11.30 -11.75
N LEU A 372 6.44 -9.99 -11.82
CA LEU A 372 7.82 -9.46 -11.87
C LEU A 372 8.61 -9.82 -10.62
N GLY A 373 8.00 -9.68 -9.43
CA GLY A 373 8.61 -10.09 -8.17
C GLY A 373 8.92 -11.59 -8.12
N ALA A 374 7.98 -12.42 -8.59
CA ALA A 374 8.15 -13.87 -8.66
C ALA A 374 9.26 -14.28 -9.64
N VAL A 375 9.32 -13.67 -10.83
CA VAL A 375 10.41 -13.88 -11.79
C VAL A 375 11.74 -13.46 -11.16
N ASN A 376 11.80 -12.30 -10.50
CA ASN A 376 13.03 -11.85 -9.84
C ASN A 376 13.51 -12.85 -8.77
N MET A 377 12.60 -13.37 -7.94
CA MET A 377 12.94 -14.38 -6.94
C MET A 377 13.43 -15.69 -7.58
N ALA A 378 12.76 -16.15 -8.65
CA ALA A 378 13.19 -17.35 -9.38
C ALA A 378 14.59 -17.19 -10.00
N LEU A 379 14.88 -16.01 -10.56
CA LEU A 379 16.17 -15.68 -11.17
C LEU A 379 17.31 -15.52 -10.15
N CYS A 380 17.00 -15.23 -8.88
CA CYS A 380 18.00 -15.25 -7.81
C CYS A 380 18.47 -16.66 -7.45
N GLY A 381 17.69 -17.70 -7.82
CA GLY A 381 18.04 -19.10 -7.64
C GLY A 381 18.89 -19.70 -8.79
N PRO A 382 19.16 -21.02 -8.75
CA PRO A 382 19.77 -21.73 -9.87
C PRO A 382 18.81 -21.76 -11.08
N LEU A 383 19.33 -21.62 -12.30
CA LEU A 383 18.55 -21.77 -13.54
C LEU A 383 18.33 -23.25 -13.89
N ASP A 384 17.75 -24.00 -12.96
CA ASP A 384 17.37 -25.40 -13.16
C ASP A 384 16.03 -25.51 -13.91
N GLU A 385 15.70 -26.73 -14.35
CA GLU A 385 14.45 -27.03 -15.09
C GLU A 385 13.21 -26.50 -14.35
N ARG A 386 13.21 -26.55 -13.02
CA ARG A 386 12.07 -26.14 -12.19
C ARG A 386 11.90 -24.62 -12.19
N ASN A 387 12.97 -23.85 -12.01
CA ASN A 387 12.91 -22.38 -12.07
C ASN A 387 12.64 -21.88 -13.49
N MET A 388 13.20 -22.55 -14.50
CA MET A 388 12.92 -22.23 -15.90
C MET A 388 11.46 -22.48 -16.27
N ALA A 389 10.86 -23.59 -15.79
CA ALA A 389 9.44 -23.87 -15.98
C ALA A 389 8.55 -22.83 -15.29
N LEU A 390 8.87 -22.42 -14.06
CA LEU A 390 8.16 -21.36 -13.35
C LEU A 390 8.23 -20.01 -14.11
N ILE A 391 9.42 -19.63 -14.60
CA ILE A 391 9.61 -18.38 -15.36
C ILE A 391 8.83 -18.44 -16.67
N ALA A 392 8.84 -19.57 -17.37
CA ALA A 392 8.08 -19.77 -18.60
C ALA A 392 6.57 -19.64 -18.36
N GLU A 393 6.08 -20.16 -17.24
CA GLU A 393 4.67 -20.06 -16.84
C GLU A 393 4.27 -18.60 -16.53
N LEU A 394 5.09 -17.89 -15.74
CA LEU A 394 4.88 -16.47 -15.43
C LEU A 394 4.91 -15.60 -16.68
N TYR A 395 5.82 -15.88 -17.61
CA TYR A 395 5.94 -15.19 -18.90
C TYR A 395 4.72 -15.43 -19.79
N SER A 396 4.28 -16.69 -19.93
CA SER A 396 3.14 -17.05 -20.79
C SER A 396 1.82 -16.45 -20.31
N ASN A 397 1.74 -16.11 -19.03
CA ASN A 397 0.57 -15.49 -18.42
C ASN A 397 0.79 -14.02 -18.03
N ALA A 398 1.80 -13.34 -18.58
CA ALA A 398 2.03 -11.91 -18.33
C ALA A 398 0.76 -11.08 -18.62
N VAL A 399 0.50 -10.05 -17.81
CA VAL A 399 -0.72 -9.24 -17.95
C VAL A 399 -0.78 -8.49 -19.28
N ASP A 400 0.38 -8.08 -19.80
CA ASP A 400 0.53 -7.35 -21.06
C ASP A 400 1.90 -7.61 -21.72
N ALA A 401 2.05 -7.17 -22.98
CA ALA A 401 3.29 -7.33 -23.76
C ALA A 401 4.50 -6.59 -23.18
N PRO A 402 4.39 -5.36 -22.63
CA PRO A 402 5.49 -4.71 -21.91
C PRO A 402 6.00 -5.52 -20.71
N THR A 403 5.10 -6.10 -19.93
CA THR A 403 5.44 -6.95 -18.77
C THR A 403 6.18 -8.21 -19.22
N ALA A 404 5.70 -8.87 -20.28
CA ALA A 404 6.38 -10.03 -20.86
C ALA A 404 7.80 -9.66 -21.35
N THR A 405 7.92 -8.51 -22.03
CA THR A 405 9.21 -7.98 -22.50
C THR A 405 10.17 -7.70 -21.34
N GLN A 406 9.65 -7.14 -20.24
CA GLN A 406 10.43 -6.86 -19.04
C GLN A 406 10.92 -8.16 -18.37
N MET A 407 10.06 -9.18 -18.24
CA MET A 407 10.46 -10.50 -17.71
C MET A 407 11.49 -11.19 -18.59
N GLN A 408 11.30 -11.15 -19.91
CA GLN A 408 12.25 -11.71 -20.87
C GLN A 408 13.61 -11.00 -20.78
N THR A 409 13.59 -9.68 -20.60
CA THR A 409 14.81 -8.89 -20.38
C THR A 409 15.51 -9.37 -19.09
N MET A 410 14.78 -9.49 -17.98
CA MET A 410 15.35 -9.97 -16.71
C MET A 410 15.96 -11.38 -16.83
N LEU A 411 15.25 -12.32 -17.47
CA LEU A 411 15.75 -13.67 -17.71
C LEU A 411 17.02 -13.63 -18.58
N ARG A 412 16.97 -12.91 -19.69
CA ARG A 412 18.12 -12.78 -20.60
C ARG A 412 19.35 -12.24 -19.86
N MET A 413 19.16 -11.23 -19.02
CA MET A 413 20.25 -10.66 -18.24
C MET A 413 20.91 -11.70 -17.34
N ARG A 414 20.08 -12.50 -16.65
CA ARG A 414 20.56 -13.57 -15.79
C ARG A 414 21.27 -14.67 -16.58
N MET A 415 20.77 -15.03 -17.76
CA MET A 415 21.38 -16.09 -18.58
C MET A 415 22.72 -15.67 -19.19
N ILE A 416 22.86 -14.41 -19.57
CA ILE A 416 24.15 -13.87 -20.02
C ILE A 416 25.14 -13.82 -18.85
N ASP A 417 24.70 -13.37 -17.66
CA ASP A 417 25.52 -13.39 -16.45
C ASP A 417 26.03 -14.81 -16.12
N ASP A 418 25.15 -15.82 -16.16
CA ASP A 418 25.54 -17.22 -15.88
C ASP A 418 26.44 -17.80 -16.98
N ALA A 419 26.18 -17.50 -18.25
CA ALA A 419 27.02 -17.95 -19.36
C ALA A 419 28.44 -17.37 -19.26
N LEU A 420 28.58 -16.09 -18.87
CA LEU A 420 29.87 -15.45 -18.66
C LEU A 420 30.61 -16.03 -17.45
N LYS A 421 29.92 -16.23 -16.32
CA LYS A 421 30.51 -16.84 -15.11
C LYS A 421 31.01 -18.26 -15.37
N ASN A 422 30.25 -19.04 -16.14
CA ASN A 422 30.58 -20.43 -16.46
C ASN A 422 31.46 -20.57 -17.71
N ARG A 423 31.79 -19.46 -18.39
CA ARG A 423 32.51 -19.43 -19.68
C ARG A 423 31.85 -20.30 -20.76
N ASP A 424 30.51 -20.41 -20.73
CA ASP A 424 29.73 -21.17 -21.69
C ASP A 424 29.54 -20.36 -22.97
N THR A 425 30.49 -20.52 -23.88
CA THR A 425 30.51 -19.79 -25.14
C THR A 425 29.35 -20.15 -26.08
N LEU A 426 28.81 -21.36 -26.00
CA LEU A 426 27.69 -21.79 -26.85
C LEU A 426 26.39 -21.15 -26.36
N ALA A 427 26.13 -21.21 -25.06
CA ALA A 427 24.98 -20.56 -24.45
C ALA A 427 25.03 -19.05 -24.69
N LEU A 428 26.17 -18.39 -24.43
CA LEU A 428 26.33 -16.96 -24.68
C LEU A 428 25.98 -16.61 -26.13
N THR A 429 26.49 -17.37 -27.11
CA THR A 429 26.21 -17.11 -28.53
C THR A 429 24.74 -17.24 -28.88
N SER A 430 24.08 -18.28 -28.35
CA SER A 430 22.65 -18.48 -28.52
C SER A 430 21.86 -17.25 -28.02
N TRP A 431 22.19 -16.74 -26.83
CA TRP A 431 21.49 -15.60 -26.22
C TRP A 431 21.76 -14.24 -26.86
N LEU A 432 22.93 -14.05 -27.47
CA LEU A 432 23.25 -12.80 -28.17
C LEU A 432 22.57 -12.73 -29.54
N ASN A 433 22.29 -13.88 -30.17
CA ASN A 433 21.68 -13.96 -31.49
C ASN A 433 20.15 -13.72 -31.50
N THR A 434 19.48 -13.73 -30.35
CA THR A 434 18.01 -13.63 -30.27
C THR A 434 17.46 -12.20 -30.27
N GLN A 435 18.27 -11.16 -29.97
CA GLN A 435 17.86 -9.74 -30.04
C GLN A 435 19.09 -8.80 -29.94
N SER A 436 19.03 -7.60 -30.54
CA SER A 436 20.14 -6.63 -30.49
C SER A 436 20.41 -6.13 -29.07
N ILE A 437 21.69 -6.06 -28.67
CA ILE A 437 22.12 -5.58 -27.35
C ILE A 437 22.40 -4.07 -27.36
N ALA A 438 22.44 -3.46 -28.54
CA ALA A 438 22.78 -2.05 -28.72
C ALA A 438 21.81 -1.09 -28.00
N ALA A 439 20.57 -1.53 -27.71
CA ALA A 439 19.55 -0.73 -27.05
C ALA A 439 19.68 -0.67 -25.51
N SER A 440 20.58 -1.45 -24.90
CA SER A 440 20.71 -1.55 -23.43
C SER A 440 22.11 -1.12 -22.97
N ALA A 441 22.44 0.17 -23.18
CA ALA A 441 23.78 0.72 -22.98
C ALA A 441 24.39 0.39 -21.61
N ASP A 442 23.62 0.58 -20.52
CA ASP A 442 24.11 0.33 -19.16
C ASP A 442 24.36 -1.16 -18.87
N GLN A 443 23.55 -2.06 -19.44
CA GLN A 443 23.69 -3.51 -19.20
C GLN A 443 24.73 -4.15 -20.11
N GLY A 444 24.84 -3.71 -21.36
CA GLY A 444 25.93 -4.11 -22.25
C GLY A 444 27.30 -3.80 -21.63
N SER A 445 27.42 -2.61 -21.02
CA SER A 445 28.62 -2.22 -20.26
C SER A 445 28.90 -3.16 -19.09
N ARG A 446 27.88 -3.47 -18.28
CA ARG A 446 28.01 -4.38 -17.15
C ARG A 446 28.48 -5.78 -17.57
N TRP A 447 27.95 -6.34 -18.66
CA TRP A 447 28.40 -7.65 -19.17
C TRP A 447 29.83 -7.63 -19.69
N LEU A 448 30.23 -6.54 -20.36
CA LEU A 448 31.61 -6.37 -20.79
C LEU A 448 32.56 -6.33 -19.58
N MET A 449 32.18 -5.63 -18.51
CA MET A 449 32.96 -5.57 -17.27
C MET A 449 33.05 -6.95 -16.58
N MET A 450 31.96 -7.70 -16.54
CA MET A 450 31.93 -9.07 -15.99
C MET A 450 32.84 -10.01 -16.80
N ALA A 451 32.76 -9.95 -18.13
CA ALA A 451 33.60 -10.75 -19.02
C ALA A 451 35.09 -10.41 -18.89
N CYS A 452 35.42 -9.13 -18.68
CA CYS A 452 36.79 -8.68 -18.37
C CYS A 452 37.28 -9.25 -17.04
N THR A 453 36.45 -9.18 -15.99
CA THR A 453 36.77 -9.75 -14.67
C THR A 453 37.08 -11.25 -14.74
N HIS A 454 36.31 -11.99 -15.53
CA HIS A 454 36.50 -13.43 -15.71
C HIS A 454 37.55 -13.81 -16.78
N LEU A 455 38.20 -12.82 -17.39
CA LEU A 455 39.16 -12.99 -18.49
C LEU A 455 38.60 -13.78 -19.68
N ASP A 456 37.29 -13.69 -19.94
CA ASP A 456 36.64 -14.35 -21.07
C ASP A 456 36.80 -13.50 -22.35
N VAL A 457 37.98 -13.61 -22.96
CA VAL A 457 38.33 -12.91 -24.21
C VAL A 457 37.33 -13.21 -25.32
N ARG A 458 36.81 -14.45 -25.37
CA ARG A 458 35.82 -14.86 -26.38
C ARG A 458 34.46 -14.21 -26.08
N GLY A 459 34.06 -14.15 -24.81
CA GLY A 459 32.86 -13.46 -24.34
C GLY A 459 32.88 -11.97 -24.68
N VAL A 460 33.98 -11.26 -24.38
CA VAL A 460 34.14 -9.84 -24.73
C VAL A 460 34.04 -9.62 -26.24
N LYS A 461 34.73 -10.42 -27.06
CA LYS A 461 34.63 -10.32 -28.52
C LYS A 461 33.19 -10.52 -29.02
N ARG A 462 32.45 -11.48 -28.46
CA ARG A 462 31.06 -11.77 -28.84
C ARG A 462 30.09 -10.66 -28.40
N LEU A 463 30.22 -10.16 -27.16
CA LEU A 463 29.42 -9.05 -26.63
C LEU A 463 29.61 -7.79 -27.48
N LEU A 464 30.87 -7.45 -27.82
CA LEU A 464 31.19 -6.32 -28.69
C LEU A 464 30.62 -6.51 -30.11
N LYS A 465 30.75 -7.72 -30.68
CA LYS A 465 30.19 -8.04 -32.02
C LYS A 465 28.66 -7.86 -32.04
N ALA A 466 27.99 -8.16 -30.95
CA ALA A 466 26.55 -8.01 -30.82
C ALA A 466 26.10 -6.59 -30.36
N GLY A 467 27.03 -5.63 -30.35
CA GLY A 467 26.72 -4.21 -30.17
C GLY A 467 26.75 -3.73 -28.72
N ALA A 468 27.23 -4.53 -27.77
CA ALA A 468 27.50 -4.03 -26.42
C ALA A 468 28.58 -2.94 -26.47
N GLN A 469 28.38 -1.88 -25.71
CA GLN A 469 29.33 -0.78 -25.56
C GLN A 469 29.76 -0.69 -24.11
N PHE A 470 31.02 -0.36 -23.89
CA PHE A 470 31.45 0.10 -22.57
C PHE A 470 30.73 1.44 -22.29
N GLY A 471 30.14 1.58 -21.10
CA GLY A 471 29.26 2.70 -20.76
C GLY A 471 29.92 4.07 -20.90
N THR A 472 29.14 5.14 -20.77
CA THR A 472 29.66 6.50 -20.89
C THR A 472 30.65 6.81 -19.75
N SER A 473 31.75 7.48 -20.11
CA SER A 473 32.89 7.84 -19.25
C SER A 473 33.62 6.67 -18.56
N HIS A 474 34.85 6.37 -19.02
CA HIS A 474 35.82 5.44 -18.42
C HIS A 474 35.49 3.93 -18.47
N GLY A 475 34.45 3.49 -19.19
CA GLY A 475 34.09 2.07 -19.24
C GLY A 475 35.19 1.15 -19.81
N LEU A 476 35.86 1.56 -20.89
CA LEU A 476 36.96 0.78 -21.49
C LEU A 476 38.17 0.72 -20.55
N GLU A 477 38.49 1.85 -19.90
CA GLU A 477 39.58 1.98 -18.94
C GLU A 477 39.34 1.15 -17.69
N ASN A 478 38.11 1.13 -17.18
CA ASN A 478 37.74 0.27 -16.05
C ASN A 478 37.86 -1.21 -16.43
N GLY A 479 37.45 -1.59 -17.64
CA GLY A 479 37.66 -2.94 -18.16
C GLY A 479 39.13 -3.32 -18.26
N LEU A 480 39.98 -2.37 -18.69
CA LEU A 480 41.43 -2.54 -18.78
C LEU A 480 42.05 -2.77 -17.39
N ILE A 481 41.65 -1.98 -16.39
CA ILE A 481 42.10 -2.14 -15.00
C ILE A 481 41.73 -3.52 -14.46
N LEU A 482 40.48 -3.96 -14.63
CA LEU A 482 40.05 -5.31 -14.20
C LEU A 482 40.85 -6.43 -14.87
N ALA A 483 41.18 -6.28 -16.16
CA ALA A 483 42.00 -7.24 -16.88
C ALA A 483 43.45 -7.29 -16.36
N ILE A 484 43.98 -6.15 -15.93
CA ILE A 484 45.31 -6.04 -15.31
C ILE A 484 45.31 -6.69 -13.93
N GLU A 485 44.35 -6.38 -13.06
CA GLU A 485 44.20 -6.98 -11.73
C GLU A 485 44.08 -8.51 -11.82
N ALA A 486 43.29 -9.00 -12.77
CA ALA A 486 43.14 -10.43 -13.02
C ALA A 486 44.37 -11.06 -13.73
N GLY A 487 45.35 -10.28 -14.17
CA GLY A 487 46.57 -10.75 -14.84
C GLY A 487 46.35 -11.28 -16.27
N GLY A 488 45.30 -10.87 -16.97
CA GLY A 488 44.94 -11.44 -18.27
C GLY A 488 45.58 -10.76 -19.47
N ALA A 489 46.82 -11.13 -19.83
CA ALA A 489 47.56 -10.54 -20.94
C ALA A 489 46.76 -10.48 -22.27
N GLU A 490 46.05 -11.54 -22.63
CA GLU A 490 45.23 -11.57 -23.85
C GLU A 490 44.01 -10.63 -23.80
N MET A 491 43.43 -10.42 -22.62
CA MET A 491 42.34 -9.45 -22.43
C MET A 491 42.89 -8.02 -22.51
N VAL A 492 44.05 -7.76 -21.91
CA VAL A 492 44.75 -6.48 -21.99
C VAL A 492 45.08 -6.12 -23.45
N LYS A 493 45.64 -7.06 -24.22
CA LYS A 493 45.88 -6.88 -25.67
C LYS A 493 44.59 -6.51 -26.41
N LEU A 494 43.49 -7.22 -26.12
CA LEU A 494 42.20 -6.97 -26.77
C LEU A 494 41.68 -5.56 -26.46
N LEU A 495 41.69 -5.14 -25.19
CA LEU A 495 41.14 -3.85 -24.76
C LEU A 495 41.98 -2.67 -25.28
N LEU A 496 43.31 -2.79 -25.24
CA LEU A 496 44.23 -1.79 -25.82
C LEU A 496 44.01 -1.66 -27.34
N LYS A 497 43.89 -2.78 -28.07
CA LYS A 497 43.57 -2.78 -29.52
C LYS A 497 42.22 -2.10 -29.82
N ARG A 498 41.28 -2.12 -28.86
CA ARG A 498 39.97 -1.46 -28.99
C ARG A 498 39.99 0.01 -28.55
N GLY A 499 41.15 0.57 -28.24
CA GLY A 499 41.31 2.00 -27.92
C GLY A 499 41.29 2.32 -26.43
N ALA A 500 41.48 1.35 -25.53
CA ALA A 500 41.66 1.65 -24.11
C ALA A 500 42.91 2.53 -23.94
N CYS A 501 42.76 3.66 -23.25
CA CYS A 501 43.91 4.52 -22.97
C CYS A 501 44.61 4.03 -21.71
N ALA A 502 45.89 3.67 -21.84
CA ALA A 502 46.71 3.23 -20.72
C ALA A 502 47.07 4.38 -19.76
N LEU A 503 46.94 5.63 -20.25
CA LEU A 503 47.27 6.86 -19.55
C LEU A 503 46.05 7.67 -19.09
N ARG A 504 44.82 7.25 -19.44
CA ARG A 504 43.62 7.97 -19.00
C ARG A 504 43.31 7.55 -17.55
N PRO A 505 43.23 8.50 -16.60
CA PRO A 505 42.88 8.16 -15.24
C PRO A 505 41.44 7.66 -15.15
N ASN A 506 41.19 6.71 -14.26
CA ASN A 506 39.84 6.31 -13.87
C ASN A 506 39.21 7.37 -12.94
N VAL A 507 38.00 7.08 -12.43
CA VAL A 507 37.27 7.97 -11.51
C VAL A 507 37.99 8.25 -10.18
N VAL A 508 39.02 7.49 -9.84
CA VAL A 508 39.85 7.64 -8.62
C VAL A 508 41.17 8.35 -8.94
N GLY A 509 41.39 8.77 -10.18
CA GLY A 509 42.60 9.49 -10.60
C GLY A 509 43.81 8.60 -10.91
N LEU A 510 43.63 7.27 -10.96
CA LEU A 510 44.72 6.32 -11.22
C LEU A 510 44.70 5.86 -12.68
N VAL A 511 45.88 5.72 -13.29
CA VAL A 511 46.00 5.22 -14.67
C VAL A 511 46.24 3.71 -14.69
N ALA A 512 45.93 3.06 -15.81
CA ALA A 512 46.09 1.60 -15.95
C ALA A 512 47.54 1.14 -15.69
N TRP A 513 48.51 1.99 -16.00
CA TRP A 513 49.91 1.75 -15.69
C TRP A 513 50.21 1.63 -14.20
N ASP A 514 49.61 2.49 -13.36
CA ASP A 514 49.81 2.45 -11.91
C ASP A 514 49.34 1.11 -11.33
N PHE A 515 48.20 0.61 -11.81
CA PHE A 515 47.67 -0.70 -11.45
C PHE A 515 48.60 -1.84 -11.87
N ALA A 516 49.14 -1.81 -13.10
CA ALA A 516 50.04 -2.84 -13.58
C ALA A 516 51.33 -2.93 -12.75
N GLN A 517 51.90 -1.77 -12.37
CA GLN A 517 53.06 -1.70 -11.48
C GLN A 517 52.72 -2.25 -10.08
N GLN A 518 51.60 -1.81 -9.50
CA GLN A 518 51.17 -2.26 -8.17
C GLN A 518 50.93 -3.77 -8.13
N MET A 519 50.28 -4.34 -9.15
CA MET A 519 50.05 -5.79 -9.25
C MET A 519 51.36 -6.56 -9.42
N LEU A 520 52.30 -6.06 -10.23
CA LEU A 520 53.62 -6.66 -10.38
C LEU A 520 54.40 -6.67 -9.05
N ARG A 521 54.44 -5.55 -8.33
CA ARG A 521 55.08 -5.46 -7.00
C ARG A 521 54.44 -6.40 -6.00
N SER A 522 53.11 -6.46 -5.98
CA SER A 522 52.36 -7.35 -5.10
C SER A 522 52.65 -8.83 -5.39
N ALA A 523 52.76 -9.21 -6.67
CA ALA A 523 53.13 -10.56 -7.08
C ALA A 523 54.55 -10.94 -6.63
N HIS A 524 55.53 -10.04 -6.73
CA HIS A 524 56.88 -10.25 -6.22
C HIS A 524 56.90 -10.43 -4.70
N ALA A 525 56.18 -9.58 -3.96
CA ALA A 525 56.14 -9.62 -2.49
C ALA A 525 55.43 -10.86 -1.93
N ALA A 526 54.39 -11.34 -2.60
CA ALA A 526 53.60 -12.50 -2.17
C ALA A 526 54.13 -13.85 -2.69
N GLY A 527 55.19 -13.87 -3.51
CA GLY A 527 55.65 -15.08 -4.21
C GLY A 527 54.61 -15.62 -5.21
N GLY A 528 53.78 -14.74 -5.78
CA GLY A 528 52.74 -15.07 -6.74
C GLY A 528 53.29 -15.34 -8.16
N ASP A 529 52.39 -15.42 -9.15
CA ASP A 529 52.74 -15.63 -10.56
C ASP A 529 53.35 -14.35 -11.19
N VAL A 530 54.64 -14.13 -10.88
CA VAL A 530 55.42 -12.97 -11.35
C VAL A 530 55.49 -12.91 -12.87
N VAL A 531 55.62 -14.06 -13.54
CA VAL A 531 55.77 -14.15 -15.00
C VAL A 531 54.54 -13.56 -15.69
N ARG A 532 53.35 -13.96 -15.23
CA ARG A 532 52.09 -13.48 -15.78
C ARG A 532 51.88 -11.97 -15.59
N GLN A 533 52.19 -11.45 -14.40
CA GLN A 533 52.07 -10.02 -14.12
C GLN A 533 53.15 -9.20 -14.85
N GLN A 534 54.33 -9.78 -15.10
CA GLN A 534 55.38 -9.15 -15.89
C GLN A 534 54.97 -9.00 -17.35
N GLU A 535 54.31 -10.01 -17.95
CA GLU A 535 53.75 -9.90 -19.31
C GLU A 535 52.69 -8.79 -19.40
N VAL A 536 51.78 -8.72 -18.43
CA VAL A 536 50.74 -7.67 -18.37
C VAL A 536 51.38 -6.28 -18.25
N ALA A 537 52.34 -6.11 -17.35
CA ALA A 537 53.04 -4.84 -17.19
C ALA A 537 53.78 -4.43 -18.47
N ALA A 538 54.44 -5.37 -19.16
CA ALA A 538 55.12 -5.09 -20.42
C ALA A 538 54.15 -4.57 -21.49
N LEU A 539 52.97 -5.19 -21.62
CA LEU A 539 51.94 -4.78 -22.58
C LEU A 539 51.40 -3.38 -22.29
N VAL A 540 51.07 -3.09 -21.03
CA VAL A 540 50.55 -1.77 -20.63
C VAL A 540 51.63 -0.70 -20.78
N CYS A 541 52.87 -0.99 -20.38
CA CYS A 541 54.01 -0.08 -20.54
C CYS A 541 54.23 0.29 -22.01
N GLY A 542 54.33 -0.71 -22.90
CA GLY A 542 54.57 -0.47 -24.32
C GLY A 542 53.48 0.39 -24.96
N HIS A 543 52.22 0.19 -24.57
CA HIS A 543 51.10 0.96 -25.09
C HIS A 543 51.02 2.38 -24.50
N ALA A 544 51.28 2.53 -23.21
CA ALA A 544 51.39 3.84 -22.55
C ALA A 544 52.50 4.69 -23.18
N VAL A 545 53.65 4.07 -23.48
CA VAL A 545 54.76 4.71 -24.20
C VAL A 545 54.33 5.16 -25.59
N ALA A 546 53.71 4.28 -26.37
CA ALA A 546 53.23 4.61 -27.71
C ALA A 546 52.22 5.78 -27.67
N GLN A 547 51.30 5.79 -26.70
CA GLN A 547 50.32 6.87 -26.50
C GLN A 547 50.99 8.19 -26.10
N ALA A 548 51.97 8.16 -25.18
CA ALA A 548 52.73 9.34 -24.77
C ALA A 548 53.60 9.91 -25.90
N ILE A 549 54.13 9.06 -26.79
CA ILE A 549 54.88 9.52 -27.98
C ILE A 549 53.96 10.22 -28.98
N ALA A 550 52.72 9.73 -29.13
CA ALA A 550 51.75 10.29 -30.05
C ALA A 550 51.14 11.62 -29.55
N LEU A 551 51.24 11.92 -28.25
CA LEU A 551 50.81 13.18 -27.63
C LEU A 551 52.01 14.14 -27.51
N GLN A 552 51.78 15.44 -27.69
CA GLN A 552 52.82 16.49 -27.78
C GLN A 552 53.77 16.59 -26.54
N PRO A 553 54.87 17.38 -26.58
CA PRO A 553 55.99 17.37 -25.62
C PRO A 553 55.69 17.53 -24.11
N ALA A 554 54.47 17.89 -23.73
CA ALA A 554 54.04 18.01 -22.34
C ALA A 554 54.10 16.68 -21.56
N ASP A 555 54.07 15.54 -22.26
CA ASP A 555 54.05 14.21 -21.62
C ASP A 555 55.46 13.59 -21.39
N ARG A 556 56.54 14.33 -21.68
CA ARG A 556 57.91 13.91 -21.28
C ARG A 556 58.03 13.73 -19.77
N ALA A 557 57.36 14.58 -18.99
CA ALA A 557 57.31 14.45 -17.53
C ALA A 557 56.56 13.19 -17.08
N LEU A 558 55.52 12.78 -17.82
CA LEU A 558 54.79 11.54 -17.56
C LEU A 558 55.67 10.31 -17.83
N LEU A 559 56.44 10.31 -18.93
CA LEU A 559 57.40 9.24 -19.23
C LEU A 559 58.55 9.16 -18.22
N GLU A 560 59.07 10.29 -17.73
CA GLU A 560 60.06 10.32 -16.63
C GLU A 560 59.46 9.74 -15.33
N THR A 561 58.18 10.04 -15.05
CA THR A 561 57.46 9.52 -13.88
C THR A 561 57.22 8.01 -14.01
N MET A 562 56.83 7.53 -15.19
CA MET A 562 56.70 6.10 -15.48
C MET A 562 58.03 5.38 -15.27
N LYS A 563 59.15 6.00 -15.72
CA LYS A 563 60.51 5.45 -15.60
C LYS A 563 60.96 5.34 -14.16
N ALA A 564 60.71 6.36 -13.35
CA ALA A 564 61.04 6.35 -11.93
C ALA A 564 60.30 5.25 -11.15
N GLY A 565 59.16 4.76 -11.64
CA GLY A 565 58.36 3.71 -10.99
C GLY A 565 58.64 2.27 -11.41
N ILE A 566 59.49 2.02 -12.43
CA ILE A 566 59.76 0.67 -12.96
C ILE A 566 60.87 -0.03 -12.16
N ASP A 567 60.51 -1.10 -11.45
CA ASP A 567 61.46 -1.95 -10.71
C ASP A 567 62.05 -3.09 -11.58
N ASN A 568 61.72 -3.14 -12.86
CA ASN A 568 62.15 -4.17 -13.80
C ASN A 568 63.12 -3.58 -14.85
N GLU A 569 64.38 -4.03 -14.82
CA GLU A 569 65.47 -3.49 -15.64
C GLU A 569 65.16 -3.49 -17.15
N ALA A 570 64.56 -4.58 -17.66
CA ALA A 570 64.21 -4.71 -19.07
C ALA A 570 63.12 -3.71 -19.51
N LEU A 571 62.10 -3.47 -18.67
CA LEU A 571 61.05 -2.49 -18.94
C LEU A 571 61.59 -1.06 -18.85
N SER A 572 62.51 -0.81 -17.92
CA SER A 572 63.17 0.49 -17.74
C SER A 572 64.04 0.85 -18.96
N ASP A 573 64.74 -0.14 -19.52
CA ASP A 573 65.54 0.01 -20.73
C ASP A 573 64.68 0.29 -21.97
N GLU A 574 63.53 -0.36 -22.09
CA GLU A 574 62.57 -0.11 -23.17
C GLU A 574 62.00 1.31 -23.12
N LEU A 575 61.62 1.77 -21.93
CA LEU A 575 61.15 3.14 -21.72
C LEU A 575 62.25 4.17 -21.96
N THR A 576 63.49 3.90 -21.52
CA THR A 576 64.65 4.77 -21.78
C THR A 576 64.91 4.94 -23.27
N ARG A 577 64.82 3.85 -24.05
CA ARG A 577 64.94 3.89 -25.52
C ARG A 577 63.81 4.70 -26.16
N ALA A 578 62.59 4.61 -25.66
CA ALA A 578 61.47 5.41 -26.16
C ALA A 578 61.65 6.92 -25.90
N MET A 579 62.14 7.28 -24.72
CA MET A 579 62.41 8.68 -24.35
C MET A 579 63.55 9.28 -25.18
N GLN A 580 64.56 8.49 -25.54
CA GLN A 580 65.62 8.90 -26.47
C GLN A 580 65.04 9.22 -27.86
N ARG A 581 64.14 8.37 -28.40
CA ARG A 581 63.48 8.61 -29.69
C ARG A 581 62.67 9.92 -29.72
N LEU A 582 62.00 10.28 -28.62
CA LEU A 582 61.33 11.57 -28.48
C LEU A 582 62.30 12.76 -28.40
N GLY A 583 63.43 12.58 -27.72
CA GLY A 583 64.50 13.58 -27.65
C GLY A 583 65.14 13.87 -29.01
N ASP A 584 65.20 12.85 -29.88
CA ASP A 584 65.71 12.99 -31.24
C ASP A 584 64.65 13.64 -32.17
N SER A 585 63.38 13.30 -32.01
CA SER A 585 62.25 13.92 -32.77
C SER A 585 62.01 15.39 -32.42
N THR A 586 62.38 15.86 -31.22
CA THR A 586 62.28 17.29 -30.83
C THR A 586 63.48 18.13 -31.27
N ARG A 587 64.60 17.49 -31.65
CA ARG A 587 65.81 18.18 -32.17
C ARG A 587 65.77 18.42 -33.68
N VAL A 588 64.97 17.65 -34.40
CA VAL A 588 64.76 17.81 -35.84
C VAL A 588 63.34 18.35 -36.01
N GLY A 589 63.19 19.62 -36.40
CA GLY A 589 61.90 20.26 -36.65
C GLY A 589 61.16 19.68 -37.88
N GLN A 590 60.94 18.36 -37.90
CA GLN A 590 60.10 17.67 -38.86
C GLN A 590 58.78 17.36 -38.16
N THR A 591 57.69 17.93 -38.68
CA THR A 591 56.39 17.30 -38.56
C THR A 591 56.52 15.82 -38.94
N PRO A 592 56.03 14.87 -38.12
CA PRO A 592 55.94 13.50 -38.58
C PRO A 592 55.00 13.47 -39.77
N ASP A 593 55.41 12.85 -40.87
CA ASP A 593 54.50 12.46 -41.94
C ASP A 593 53.39 11.62 -41.29
N VAL A 594 52.18 12.19 -41.28
CA VAL A 594 50.94 11.48 -41.01
C VAL A 594 50.60 10.69 -42.28
N GLU A 595 51.40 9.68 -42.58
CA GLU A 595 51.07 8.59 -43.50
C GLU A 595 51.61 7.31 -42.88
N MET A 596 50.73 6.65 -42.08
CA MET A 596 50.74 5.20 -41.75
C MET A 596 49.93 4.84 -40.48
N ILE A 597 48.95 5.64 -40.04
CA ILE A 597 47.84 5.17 -39.16
C ILE A 597 46.52 5.87 -39.55
N GLY A 598 46.23 5.97 -40.86
CA GLY A 598 45.06 6.69 -41.37
C GLY A 598 44.29 6.02 -42.51
N GLU A 599 44.87 5.07 -43.25
CA GLU A 599 44.24 4.56 -44.49
C GLU A 599 44.00 3.05 -44.57
N THR A 600 44.00 2.31 -43.44
CA THR A 600 43.58 0.89 -43.44
C THR A 600 42.36 0.60 -42.58
N ALA A 601 41.70 1.61 -41.99
CA ALA A 601 40.46 1.41 -41.24
C ALA A 601 39.18 1.42 -42.11
N ALA A 602 39.25 1.88 -43.37
CA ALA A 602 38.15 1.78 -44.31
C ALA A 602 38.25 0.55 -45.23
N ASP A 603 39.45 0.15 -45.66
CA ASP A 603 39.62 -0.97 -46.60
C ASP A 603 39.91 -2.34 -45.94
N SER A 604 40.42 -2.40 -44.70
CA SER A 604 40.56 -3.71 -44.00
C SER A 604 39.26 -4.18 -43.35
N ALA A 605 38.18 -3.39 -43.41
CA ALA A 605 36.85 -3.81 -43.00
C ALA A 605 36.15 -4.68 -44.06
N GLN A 606 36.70 -4.85 -45.26
CA GLN A 606 36.09 -5.67 -46.32
C GLN A 606 36.81 -7.00 -46.60
N GLU A 607 38.05 -7.20 -46.15
CA GLU A 607 38.79 -8.46 -46.38
C GLU A 607 38.84 -9.43 -45.18
N GLU A 608 38.37 -9.05 -43.99
CA GLU A 608 38.08 -9.97 -42.86
C GLU A 608 36.57 -10.04 -42.54
N LEU A 609 35.73 -9.81 -43.54
CA LEU A 609 34.27 -9.91 -43.50
C LEU A 609 33.73 -11.04 -44.40
N GLN A 610 34.56 -12.06 -44.69
CA GLN A 610 34.15 -13.38 -45.19
C GLN A 610 34.37 -14.47 -44.14
#